data_AF-V5FIL0-F1
#
_entry.id   AF-V5FIL0-F1
#
_cell.length_a   1.000
_cell.length_b   1.000
_cell.length_c   1.000
_cell.angle_alpha   90.00
_cell.angle_beta   90.00
_cell.angle_gamma   90.00
#
_symmetry.space_group_name_H-M   'P 1'
#
loop_
_entity.id
_entity.type
_entity.pdbx_description
1 polymer ?
#
loop_
_entity_poly.entity_id
_entity_poly.type
_entity_poly.pdbx_seq_one_letter_code
_entity_poly.pdbx_strand_id
1 'polypeptide(L)' 'MAFVWHSFGILSEVTKDNSYVYIKNSDGRYLKMSIGRYKESALNIYDKALTLKGQNVEVRTSQNTSNWSTQEWFSEINAL' A
#
# COMPACT_ATOMS: atom_id res chain seq x y z
N MET A 1 19.51 -3.76 -1.45
CA MET A 1 18.18 -3.15 -1.21
C MET A 1 17.19 -4.25 -0.88
N ALA A 2 16.61 -4.27 0.32
CA ALA A 2 15.61 -5.27 0.70
C ALA A 2 14.20 -4.67 0.61
N PHE A 3 13.34 -5.30 -0.17
CA PHE A 3 11.90 -5.11 -0.07
C PHE A 3 11.40 -6.04 1.03
N VAL A 4 10.70 -5.49 2.02
CA VAL A 4 10.22 -6.27 3.15
C VAL A 4 8.70 -6.29 3.09
N TRP A 5 8.16 -7.50 3.11
CA TRP A 5 6.75 -7.72 3.34
C TRP A 5 6.49 -7.66 4.83
N HIS A 6 5.47 -6.90 5.22
CA HIS A 6 5.00 -6.92 6.58
C HIS A 6 3.48 -6.90 6.61
N SER A 7 2.93 -7.47 7.68
CA SER A 7 1.50 -7.42 7.93
C SER A 7 1.06 -5.95 8.06
N PHE A 8 0.07 -5.58 7.26
CA PHE A 8 -0.59 -4.27 7.36
C PHE A 8 -1.83 -4.36 8.23
N GLY A 9 -2.42 -5.55 8.39
CA GLY A 9 -3.62 -5.77 9.18
C GLY A 9 -4.88 -5.75 8.32
N ILE A 10 -6.03 -5.52 8.94
CA ILE A 10 -7.32 -5.53 8.25
C ILE A 10 -7.48 -4.24 7.45
N LEU A 11 -7.65 -4.37 6.14
CA LEU A 11 -7.86 -3.23 5.25
C LEU A 11 -9.24 -2.61 5.51
N SER A 12 -9.28 -1.39 6.02
CA SER A 12 -10.53 -0.71 6.39
C SER A 12 -11.02 0.20 5.27
N GLU A 13 -10.11 0.94 4.64
CA GLU A 13 -10.46 1.92 3.61
C GLU A 13 -9.40 1.96 2.51
N VAL A 14 -9.86 2.20 1.28
CA VAL A 14 -9.03 2.28 0.08
C VAL A 14 -9.53 3.47 -0.72
N THR A 15 -8.64 4.42 -0.99
CA THR A 15 -8.93 5.63 -1.76
C THR A 15 -7.84 5.86 -2.79
N LYS A 16 -8.15 6.59 -3.86
CA LYS A 16 -7.15 7.00 -4.85
C LYS A 16 -7.40 8.41 -5.32
N ASP A 17 -6.31 9.10 -5.59
CA ASP A 17 -6.23 10.39 -6.25
C ASP A 17 -5.66 10.23 -7.66
N ASN A 18 -5.51 11.35 -8.36
CA ASN A 18 -4.91 11.37 -9.70
C ASN A 18 -3.40 11.04 -9.69
N SER A 19 -2.74 11.16 -8.54
CA SER A 19 -1.29 10.94 -8.41
C SER A 19 -0.91 9.84 -7.43
N TYR A 20 -1.80 9.45 -6.53
CA TYR A 20 -1.50 8.51 -5.44
C TYR A 20 -2.67 7.57 -5.13
N VAL A 21 -2.34 6.35 -4.70
CA VAL A 21 -3.30 5.41 -4.11
C VAL A 21 -3.06 5.39 -2.60
N TYR A 22 -4.12 5.51 -1.81
CA TYR A 22 -4.08 5.49 -0.35
C TYR A 22 -4.83 4.26 0.18
N ILE A 23 -4.24 3.61 1.17
CA ILE A 23 -4.85 2.50 1.90
C ILE A 23 -4.80 2.80 3.39
N LYS A 24 -5.84 2.40 4.11
CA LYS A 24 -5.95 2.56 5.56
C LYS A 24 -6.37 1.25 6.20
N ASN A 25 -5.70 0.87 7.28
CA ASN A 25 -6.09 -0.30 8.06
C ASN A 25 -7.01 0.08 9.24
N SER A 26 -7.56 -0.94 9.91
CA SER A 26 -8.37 -0.78 11.13
C SER A 26 -7.59 -0.19 12.32
N ASP A 27 -6.26 -0.30 12.32
CA ASP A 27 -5.35 0.23 13.35
C ASP A 27 -5.12 1.75 13.20
N GLY A 28 -5.64 2.38 12.14
CA GLY A 28 -5.45 3.80 11.84
C GLY A 28 -4.16 4.13 11.07
N ARG A 29 -3.38 3.12 10.68
CA ARG A 29 -2.22 3.29 9.79
C ARG A 29 -2.69 3.53 8.36
N TYR A 30 -2.01 4.44 7.69
CA TYR A 30 -2.25 4.76 6.28
C TYR A 30 -0.96 4.60 5.49
N LEU A 31 -1.06 4.13 4.25
CA LEU A 31 0.06 4.05 3.31
C LEU A 31 -0.38 4.62 1.97
N LYS A 32 0.56 5.24 1.26
CA LYS A 32 0.39 5.79 -0.07
C LYS A 32 1.35 5.18 -1.08
N MET A 33 0.92 5.12 -2.33
CA MET A 33 1.70 4.64 -3.46
C MET A 33 1.58 5.64 -4.62
N SER A 34 2.70 5.97 -5.26
CA SER A 34 2.71 6.88 -6.42
C SER A 34 2.17 6.22 -7.70
N ILE A 35 1.05 6.73 -8.21
CA ILE A 35 0.55 6.34 -9.54
C ILE A 35 1.52 6.80 -10.63
N GLY A 36 2.13 7.98 -10.50
CA GLY A 36 3.10 8.45 -11.52
C GLY A 36 4.31 7.51 -11.69
N ARG A 37 4.74 6.84 -10.61
CA ARG A 37 5.92 5.95 -10.61
C ARG A 37 5.57 4.53 -11.05
N TYR A 38 4.43 4.01 -10.62
CA TYR A 38 4.01 2.62 -10.84
C TYR A 38 2.94 2.47 -11.95
N LYS A 39 2.39 3.59 -12.44
CA LYS A 39 1.41 3.68 -13.53
C LYS A 39 0.30 2.63 -13.43
N GLU A 40 0.24 1.70 -14.37
CA GLU A 40 -0.76 0.64 -14.43
C GLU A 40 -0.71 -0.31 -13.23
N SER A 41 0.49 -0.59 -12.69
CA SER A 41 0.63 -1.40 -11.48
C SER A 41 -0.05 -0.74 -10.29
N ALA A 42 -0.08 0.59 -10.23
CA ALA A 42 -0.77 1.30 -9.15
C ALA A 42 -2.29 1.12 -9.21
N LEU A 43 -2.86 1.16 -10.42
CA LEU A 43 -4.29 0.95 -10.63
C LEU A 43 -4.69 -0.50 -10.33
N ASN A 44 -3.86 -1.47 -10.75
CA ASN A 44 -4.07 -2.88 -10.43
C ASN A 44 -4.02 -3.14 -8.91
N ILE A 45 -3.06 -2.51 -8.22
CA ILE A 45 -2.98 -2.58 -6.75
C ILE A 45 -4.20 -1.94 -6.08
N TYR A 46 -4.72 -0.85 -6.62
CA TYR A 46 -5.95 -0.24 -6.10
C TYR A 46 -7.16 -1.17 -6.25
N ASP A 47 -7.35 -1.75 -7.43
CA ASP A 47 -8.42 -2.71 -7.68
C ASP A 47 -8.29 -3.93 -6.76
N LYS A 48 -7.08 -4.48 -6.65
CA LYS A 48 -6.76 -5.55 -5.71
C LYS A 48 -7.08 -5.14 -4.28
N ALA A 49 -6.66 -3.97 -3.83
CA ALA A 49 -6.96 -3.46 -2.49
C ALA A 49 -8.48 -3.33 -2.26
N LEU A 50 -9.26 -2.87 -3.25
CA LEU A 50 -10.72 -2.84 -3.14
C LEU A 50 -11.31 -4.23 -2.89
N THR A 51 -10.83 -5.26 -3.60
CA THR A 51 -11.30 -6.65 -3.39
C THR A 51 -10.90 -7.22 -2.04
N LEU A 52 -9.79 -6.74 -1.47
CA LEU A 52 -9.26 -7.15 -0.17
C LEU A 52 -9.80 -6.32 1.00
N LYS A 53 -10.73 -5.38 0.75
CA LYS A 53 -11.33 -4.56 1.80
C LYS A 53 -12.07 -5.45 2.80
N GLY A 54 -11.76 -5.27 4.08
CA GLY A 54 -12.25 -6.09 5.19
C GLY A 54 -11.45 -7.36 5.45
N GLN A 55 -10.43 -7.65 4.65
CA GLN A 55 -9.54 -8.81 4.86
C GLN A 55 -8.20 -8.38 5.46
N ASN A 56 -7.52 -9.34 6.06
CA ASN A 56 -6.17 -9.15 6.55
C ASN A 56 -5.20 -9.15 5.37
N VAL A 57 -4.37 -8.11 5.27
CA VAL A 57 -3.46 -7.93 4.15
C VAL A 57 -2.04 -7.66 4.62
N GLU A 58 -1.08 -8.02 3.78
CA GLU A 58 0.31 -7.64 3.90
C GLU A 58 0.69 -6.66 2.79
N VAL A 59 1.65 -5.79 3.10
CA VAL A 59 2.15 -4.78 2.18
C VAL A 59 3.65 -4.90 2.06
N ARG A 60 4.15 -4.63 0.85
CA ARG A 60 5.57 -4.58 0.57
C ARG A 60 6.06 -3.14 0.68
N THR A 61 7.00 -2.90 1.58
CA THR A 61 7.68 -1.61 1.71
C THR A 61 9.15 -1.76 1.32
N SER A 62 9.69 -0.73 0.65
CA SER A 62 11.12 -0.70 0.31
C SER A 62 11.87 -0.14 1.49
N GLN A 63 12.60 -0.98 2.23
CA GLN A 63 13.19 -0.54 3.49
C GLN A 63 14.60 0.08 3.32
N ASN A 64 14.88 0.85 2.26
CA ASN A 64 16.25 1.37 2.06
C ASN A 64 16.43 2.60 1.15
N THR A 65 17.23 3.56 1.65
CA THR A 65 18.11 4.55 0.97
C THR A 65 17.66 5.97 0.59
N SER A 66 16.56 6.50 1.12
CA SER A 66 16.39 7.96 1.15
C SER A 66 15.43 8.33 2.27
N ASN A 67 15.45 9.61 2.67
CA ASN A 67 14.69 10.27 3.74
C ASN A 67 13.14 10.10 3.71
N TRP A 68 12.62 9.06 3.08
CA TRP A 68 11.20 8.74 3.00
C TRP A 68 10.82 7.82 4.15
N SER A 69 9.91 8.27 5.00
CA SER A 69 9.32 7.46 6.07
C SER A 69 8.74 6.17 5.47
N THR A 70 9.32 5.03 5.87
CA THR A 70 8.83 3.67 5.56
C THR A 70 7.42 3.43 6.09
N GLN A 71 6.92 4.31 6.96
CA GLN A 71 5.57 4.32 7.49
C GLN A 71 4.55 4.99 6.57
N GLU A 72 4.99 5.61 5.47
CA GLU A 72 4.08 6.31 4.55
C GLU A 72 3.95 5.63 3.20
N TRP A 73 4.92 4.83 2.75
CA TRP A 73 4.97 4.36 1.37
C TRP A 73 4.96 2.84 1.24
N PHE A 74 4.16 2.34 0.30
CA PHE A 74 4.14 0.92 -0.08
C PHE A 74 4.26 0.76 -1.60
N SER A 75 4.67 -0.43 -2.02
CA SER A 75 4.87 -0.76 -3.44
C SER A 75 3.97 -1.90 -3.90
N GLU A 76 3.44 -2.71 -2.99
CA GLU A 76 2.61 -3.86 -3.33
C GLU A 76 1.71 -4.25 -2.15
N ILE A 77 0.58 -4.90 -2.43
CA ILE A 77 -0.39 -5.42 -1.45
C ILE A 77 -0.77 -6.85 -1.79
N ASN A 78 -0.93 -7.68 -0.76
CA ASN A 78 -1.40 -9.04 -0.89
C ASN A 78 -2.34 -9.45 0.25
N ALA A 79 -3.21 -10.43 -0.02
CA ALA A 79 -3.95 -11.10 1.04
C ALA A 79 -3.00 -11.93 1.90
N LEU A 80 -3.21 -11.94 3.22
CA LEU A 80 -2.60 -12.88 4.16
C LEU A 80 -3.42 -14.16 4.28
#